data_AF-A0A8H4U7Q0-F1
#
_entry.id   AF-A0A8H4U7Q0-F1
#
_cell.length_a   1.000
_cell.length_b   1.000
_cell.length_c   1.000
_cell.angle_alpha   90.00
_cell.angle_beta   90.00
_cell.angle_gamma   90.00
#
_symmetry.space_group_name_H-M   'P 1'
#
loop_
_entity.id
_entity.type
_entity.pdbx_description
1 polymer ?
#
loop_
_entity_poly.entity_id
_entity_poly.type
_entity_poly.pdbx_seq_one_letter_code
_entity_poly.pdbx_strand_id
1 'polypeptide(L)'
;MGAIAIAGGTGCLDRTIVDSLVAKDNHKALVLSRQRYASREDLGTTMVAVDYSRVDGLVAVLEENMVDTVISTIDVMQSVEPDLNLLSN
;
A
#
# COMPACT_ATOMS: atom_id res chain seq x y z
N MET A 1 5.29 19.01 1.84
CA MET A 1 4.29 17.91 1.83
C MET A 1 5.06 16.61 1.69
N GLY A 2 4.90 15.69 2.62
CA GLY A 2 5.62 14.41 2.61
C GLY A 2 4.98 13.38 1.67
N ALA A 3 5.68 12.27 1.48
CA ALA A 3 5.18 11.16 0.68
C ALA A 3 4.04 10.41 1.39
N ILE A 4 3.15 9.80 0.60
CA ILE A 4 2.09 8.93 1.11
C ILE A 4 2.51 7.48 0.84
N ALA A 5 2.63 6.68 1.89
CA ALA A 5 2.88 5.25 1.76
C ALA A 5 1.58 4.45 1.79
N ILE A 6 1.39 3.53 0.84
CA ILE A 6 0.28 2.57 0.80
C ILE A 6 0.81 1.19 1.16
N ALA A 7 0.43 0.66 2.32
CA ALA A 7 0.78 -0.69 2.73
C ALA A 7 -0.24 -1.70 2.21
N GLY A 8 0.20 -2.63 1.34
CA GLY A 8 -0.70 -3.61 0.71
C GLY A 8 -1.14 -3.25 -0.71
N GLY A 9 -0.30 -2.53 -1.47
CA GLY A 9 -0.59 -2.00 -2.82
C GLY A 9 -0.55 -2.98 -4.01
N THR A 10 -0.89 -4.26 -3.82
CA THR A 10 -0.95 -5.26 -4.90
C THR A 10 -2.35 -5.79 -5.26
N GLY A 11 -3.38 -5.46 -4.49
CA GLY A 11 -4.77 -5.84 -4.75
C GLY A 11 -5.54 -4.83 -5.59
N CYS A 12 -6.87 -5.02 -5.72
CA CYS A 12 -7.71 -4.18 -6.57
C CYS A 12 -8.05 -2.81 -5.94
N LEU A 13 -8.30 -2.78 -4.62
CA LEU A 13 -8.72 -1.59 -3.88
C LEU A 13 -7.57 -0.59 -3.76
N ASP A 14 -6.46 -1.10 -3.28
CA ASP A 14 -5.22 -0.40 -3.03
C ASP A 14 -4.58 0.13 -4.31
N ARG A 15 -4.70 -0.59 -5.44
CA ARG A 15 -4.30 -0.06 -6.75
C ARG A 15 -5.13 1.14 -7.18
N THR A 16 -6.44 1.13 -6.93
CA THR A 16 -7.31 2.29 -7.22
C THR A 16 -6.91 3.52 -6.41
N ILE A 17 -6.48 3.32 -5.16
CA ILE A 17 -5.98 4.40 -4.29
C ILE A 17 -4.66 4.95 -4.85
N VAL A 18 -3.73 4.08 -5.25
CA VAL A 18 -2.45 4.48 -5.88
C VAL A 18 -2.71 5.29 -7.15
N ASP A 19 -3.56 4.80 -8.06
CA ASP A 19 -3.87 5.48 -9.32
C ASP A 19 -4.51 6.86 -9.06
N SER A 20 -5.39 6.96 -8.05
CA SER A 20 -6.02 8.23 -7.66
C SER A 20 -5.04 9.23 -7.05
N LEU A 21 -4.01 8.75 -6.34
CA LEU A 21 -2.96 9.59 -5.76
C LEU A 21 -1.98 10.07 -6.84
N VAL A 22 -1.60 9.21 -7.78
CA VAL A 22 -0.72 9.57 -8.90
C VAL A 22 -1.41 10.55 -9.85
N ALA A 23 -2.71 10.40 -10.09
CA ALA A 23 -3.49 11.33 -10.92
C ALA A 23 -3.62 12.74 -10.31
N LYS A 24 -3.45 12.86 -8.98
CA LYS A 24 -3.40 14.14 -8.28
C LYS A 24 -1.93 14.53 -8.11
N ASP A 25 -1.43 15.36 -9.03
CA ASP A 25 -0.02 15.80 -9.22
C ASP A 25 0.68 16.44 -7.99
N ASN A 26 0.04 16.44 -6.82
CA ASN A 26 0.52 17.06 -5.58
C ASN A 26 1.12 16.07 -4.57
N HIS A 27 1.03 14.75 -4.80
CA HIS A 27 1.46 13.75 -3.81
C HIS A 27 2.38 12.69 -4.42
N LYS A 28 3.52 12.46 -3.76
CA LYS A 28 4.41 11.33 -4.07
C LYS A 28 3.84 10.07 -3.43
N ALA A 29 3.40 9.12 -4.25
CA ALA A 29 2.93 7.82 -3.77
C ALA A 29 4.09 6.81 -3.66
N LEU A 30 4.08 6.06 -2.56
CA LEU A 30 5.02 4.96 -2.27
C LEU A 30 4.22 3.71 -1.94
N VAL A 31 4.47 2.59 -2.60
CA VAL A 31 3.77 1.34 -2.32
C VAL A 31 4.67 0.42 -1.50
N LEU A 32 4.20 0.02 -0.32
CA LEU A 32 4.87 -0.95 0.55
C LEU A 32 4.29 -2.34 0.31
N SER A 33 5.14 -3.33 0.06
CA SER A 33 4.73 -4.72 -0.15
C SER A 33 5.72 -5.71 0.44
N ARG A 34 5.26 -6.93 0.77
CA ARG A 34 6.11 -7.99 1.36
C ARG A 34 7.05 -8.66 0.36
N GLN A 35 6.79 -8.52 -0.93
CA GLN A 35 7.56 -9.14 -2.00
C GLN A 35 8.25 -8.06 -2.83
N ARG A 36 9.44 -8.36 -3.37
CA ARG A 36 10.06 -7.45 -4.34
C ARG A 36 9.34 -7.61 -5.67
N TYR A 37 8.59 -6.60 -6.07
CA TYR A 37 8.08 -6.48 -7.43
C TYR A 37 9.06 -5.65 -8.25
N ALA A 38 9.21 -5.96 -9.54
CA ALA A 38 9.86 -5.06 -10.47
C ALA A 38 9.16 -3.69 -10.37
N SER A 39 9.94 -2.62 -10.25
CA SER A 39 9.40 -1.26 -10.20
C SER A 39 8.43 -1.07 -11.37
N ARG A 40 7.15 -0.83 -11.09
CA ARG A 40 6.22 -0.40 -12.12
C ARG A 40 6.46 1.08 -12.40
N GLU A 41 7.51 1.37 -13.17
CA GLU A 41 7.76 2.71 -13.70
C GLU A 41 6.54 3.22 -14.48
N ASP A 42 5.79 2.32 -15.13
CA ASP A 42 4.55 2.61 -15.86
C ASP A 42 3.43 3.23 -15.02
N LEU A 43 3.47 3.09 -13.68
CA LEU A 43 2.44 3.63 -12.78
C LEU A 43 2.86 4.93 -12.09
N GLY A 44 4.04 5.48 -12.38
CA GLY A 44 4.53 6.71 -11.74
C GLY A 44 4.71 6.60 -10.22
N THR A 45 4.77 5.38 -9.67
CA THR A 45 4.89 5.12 -8.23
C THR A 45 6.10 4.25 -7.93
N THR A 46 6.73 4.48 -6.77
CA THR A 46 7.84 3.64 -6.30
C THR A 46 7.30 2.49 -5.46
N MET A 47 7.73 1.26 -5.74
CA MET A 47 7.43 0.09 -4.90
C MET A 47 8.62 -0.24 -4.02
N VAL A 48 8.40 -0.34 -2.70
CA VAL A 48 9.42 -0.72 -1.72
C VAL A 48 9.01 -2.01 -1.05
N ALA A 49 9.93 -2.97 -1.06
CA ALA A 49 9.76 -4.21 -0.33
C ALA A 49 10.06 -3.97 1.16
N VAL A 50 9.11 -4.33 2.02
CA VAL A 50 9.22 -4.20 3.46
C VAL A 50 8.82 -5.49 4.16
N ASP A 51 9.43 -5.72 5.31
CA ASP A 51 9.02 -6.76 6.23
C ASP A 51 8.25 -6.13 7.39
N TYR A 52 6.92 -6.31 7.40
CA TYR A 52 6.05 -5.76 8.44
C TYR A 52 6.29 -6.37 9.83
N SER A 53 7.05 -7.47 9.93
CA SER A 53 7.42 -8.05 11.23
C SER A 53 8.60 -7.35 11.89
N ARG A 54 9.36 -6.52 11.15
CA ARG A 54 10.55 -5.81 11.65
C ARG A 54 10.29 -4.31 11.74
N VAL A 55 9.92 -3.85 12.94
CA VAL A 55 9.61 -2.44 13.22
C VAL A 55 10.75 -1.50 12.83
N ASP A 56 11.99 -1.81 13.23
CA ASP A 56 13.15 -0.95 12.93
C ASP A 56 13.39 -0.78 11.42
N GLY A 57 13.19 -1.86 10.66
CA GLY A 57 13.31 -1.82 9.21
C GLY A 57 12.18 -1.03 8.54
N LEU A 58 10.98 -1.08 9.11
CA LEU A 58 9.84 -0.29 8.62
C LEU A 58 10.06 1.21 8.90
N VAL A 59 10.53 1.56 10.11
CA VAL A 59 10.84 2.95 10.46
C VAL A 59 11.89 3.55 9.53
N ALA A 60 12.99 2.84 9.30
CA ALA A 60 14.04 3.29 8.38
C ALA A 60 13.49 3.57 6.97
N VAL A 61 12.63 2.69 6.44
CA VAL A 61 12.03 2.88 5.10
C VAL A 61 11.12 4.10 5.06
N LEU A 62 10.33 4.35 6.11
CA LEU A 62 9.44 5.51 6.18
C LEU A 62 10.23 6.82 6.25
N GLU A 63 11.28 6.85 7.07
CA GLU A 63 12.16 8.02 7.23
C GLU A 63 12.96 8.32 5.96
N GLU A 64 13.60 7.31 5.36
CA GLU A 64 14.37 7.45 4.12
C GLU A 64 13.53 8.00 2.95
N ASN A 65 12.24 7.67 2.92
CA ASN A 65 11.31 8.11 1.88
C ASN A 65 10.52 9.37 2.25
N MET A 66 10.78 9.98 3.42
CA MET A 66 10.06 11.15 3.94
C MET A 66 8.54 10.95 3.93
N VAL A 67 8.11 9.76 4.36
CA VAL A 67 6.69 9.42 4.45
C VAL A 67 6.06 10.18 5.60
N ASP A 68 5.01 10.93 5.31
CA ASP A 68 4.25 11.72 6.29
C ASP A 68 2.91 11.05 6.61
N THR A 69 2.31 10.37 5.63
CA THR A 69 1.04 9.67 5.78
C THR A 69 1.17 8.21 5.34
N VAL A 70 0.64 7.28 6.14
CA VAL A 70 0.56 5.86 5.80
C VAL A 70 -0.90 5.44 5.69
N ILE A 71 -1.26 4.82 4.57
CA ILE A 71 -2.56 4.21 4.32
C ILE A 71 -2.37 2.69 4.33
N SER A 72 -2.96 2.01 5.30
CA SER A 72 -2.93 0.54 5.35
C SER A 72 -4.15 -0.04 4.63
N THR A 73 -3.89 -0.79 3.58
CA THR A 73 -4.87 -1.56 2.81
C THR A 73 -4.53 -3.05 2.84
N ILE A 74 -3.64 -3.46 3.76
CA ILE A 74 -3.32 -4.87 3.96
C ILE A 74 -4.63 -5.56 4.35
N ASP A 75 -5.14 -6.35 3.43
CA ASP A 75 -6.32 -7.16 3.69
C ASP A 75 -5.96 -8.19 4.76
N VAL A 76 -6.44 -7.94 5.97
CA VAL A 76 -6.52 -8.95 7.01
C VAL A 76 -7.83 -9.65 6.75
N MET A 77 -7.88 -10.56 5.76
CA MET A 77 -9.09 -11.38 5.55
C MET A 77 -9.36 -12.17 6.83
N GLN A 78 -10.16 -11.60 7.73
CA GLN A 78 -10.78 -12.30 8.84
C GLN A 78 -12.12 -12.80 8.33
N SER A 79 -12.08 -13.99 7.74
CA SER A 79 -13.23 -14.83 7.38
C SER A 79 -14.15 -14.29 6.27
N VAL A 80 -14.49 -15.18 5.32
CA VAL A 80 -15.48 -14.97 4.23
C VAL A 80 -16.93 -15.06 4.72
N GLU A 81 -17.13 -15.32 6.02
CA GLU A 81 -18.44 -15.47 6.66
C GLU A 81 -19.40 -14.28 6.45
N PRO A 82 -18.97 -13.00 6.49
CA PRO A 82 -19.88 -11.88 6.26
C PRO A 82 -20.53 -11.91 4.87
N ASP A 83 -19.76 -12.30 3.84
CA ASP A 83 -20.23 -12.40 2.46
C ASP A 83 -21.11 -13.64 2.26
N LEU A 84 -20.79 -14.77 2.91
CA LEU A 84 -21.59 -16.00 2.86
C LEU A 84 -22.95 -15.86 3.56
N ASN A 85 -23.02 -15.05 4.62
CA ASN A 85 -24.28 -14.73 5.32
C ASN A 85 -25.27 -13.93 4.46
N LEU A 86 -24.80 -13.26 3.41
CA LEU A 86 -25.68 -12.57 2.44
C LEU A 86 -26.29 -13.53 1.42
N LEU A 87 -25.70 -14.72 1.23
CA LEU A 87 -26.15 -15.72 0.25
C LEU A 87 -27.03 -16.83 0.86
N SER A 88 -27.17 -16.86 2.19
CA SER A 88 -27.83 -17.94 2.92
C SER A 88 -29.20 -17.55 3.50
N ASN A 89 -29.90 -16.58 2.89
CA ASN A 89 -31.31 -16.29 3.21
C ASN A 89 -32.27 -17.28 2.54
#